data_AF-A0A4S9D3M3-F1
#
_entry.id   AF-A0A4S9D3M3-F1
#
_cell.length_a   1.000
_cell.length_b   1.000
_cell.length_c   1.000
_cell.angle_alpha   90.00
_cell.angle_beta   90.00
_cell.angle_gamma   90.00
#
_symmetry.space_group_name_H-M   'P 1'
#
loop_
_entity.id
_entity.type
_entity.pdbx_description
1 polymer ?
#
loop_
_entity_poly.entity_id
_entity_poly.type
_entity_poly.pdbx_seq_one_letter_code
_entity_poly.pdbx_strand_id
1 'polypeptide(L)'
;MSTIDEDGINEELVDSESYSPLYKRGLEEKTLDLLASEVYLLEQWSDVPEDKAQEQHDRIMNQWIDLGCSGRHPYHIAALKHTYPPPTDIQRTTVLSPWRTPQERQAALILTSQTSRLWLRTNYSPGHNPLSALDENEKDLITGAENNTLIFNDPSLYDFSKDWFNVLLRIPELLDSYHGPKNGPLHSVILRTFEEPEIEVTDPKVADEADSYRDLEHASITGCLWVQDKTSTRTGKVLLVWVDDLGKVIRCNRMTTREIVDAGGMFAFGDGRELDGPMWERAQFGEDYGWE
;
A
#
# COMPACT_ATOMS: atom_id res chain seq x y z
N MET A 1 -38.33 -28.50 -0.56
CA MET A 1 -37.37 -29.45 0.06
C MET A 1 -36.43 -29.94 -1.02
N SER A 2 -35.33 -29.23 -1.18
CA SER A 2 -34.12 -29.65 -1.88
C SER A 2 -33.01 -28.84 -1.20
N THR A 3 -32.28 -29.52 -0.34
CA THR A 3 -31.08 -29.02 0.35
C THR A 3 -30.00 -28.79 -0.69
N ILE A 4 -29.50 -27.55 -0.77
CA ILE A 4 -28.25 -27.24 -1.46
C ILE A 4 -27.19 -27.20 -0.36
N ASP A 5 -26.16 -28.01 -0.55
CA ASP A 5 -25.08 -28.31 0.37
C ASP A 5 -24.34 -27.05 0.82
N GLU A 6 -24.22 -26.87 2.14
CA GLU A 6 -23.41 -25.86 2.84
C GLU A 6 -21.89 -26.22 2.88
N ASP A 7 -21.44 -27.13 2.04
CA ASP A 7 -20.04 -27.58 2.01
C ASP A 7 -19.28 -26.90 0.86
N GLY A 8 -18.82 -25.66 1.09
CA GLY A 8 -18.05 -24.94 0.06
C GLY A 8 -17.18 -23.77 0.50
N ILE A 9 -17.27 -23.29 1.75
CA ILE A 9 -16.37 -22.23 2.25
C ILE A 9 -15.86 -22.66 3.63
N ASN A 10 -14.91 -23.59 3.63
CA ASN A 10 -14.11 -23.95 4.79
C ASN A 10 -12.65 -23.57 4.52
N GLU A 11 -12.44 -22.35 4.00
CA GLU A 11 -11.13 -21.72 4.02
C GLU A 11 -10.94 -21.07 5.38
N GLU A 12 -9.94 -21.54 6.13
CA GLU A 12 -9.42 -20.92 7.34
C GLU A 12 -9.40 -19.40 7.17
N LEU A 13 -10.38 -18.71 7.78
CA LEU A 13 -10.29 -17.28 8.04
C LEU A 13 -9.06 -17.12 8.93
N VAL A 14 -7.93 -16.75 8.33
CA VAL A 14 -6.69 -16.45 9.05
C VAL A 14 -7.00 -15.24 9.91
N ASP A 15 -7.21 -15.48 11.20
CA ASP A 15 -7.62 -14.49 12.18
C ASP A 15 -6.72 -13.24 12.07
N SER A 16 -7.33 -12.06 12.06
CA SER A 16 -6.63 -10.77 12.08
C SER A 16 -5.57 -10.68 13.20
N GLU A 17 -5.80 -11.39 14.31
CA GLU A 17 -4.86 -11.49 15.43
C GLU A 17 -3.62 -12.35 15.14
N SER A 18 -3.64 -13.19 14.11
CA SER A 18 -2.52 -14.07 13.72
C SER A 18 -1.46 -13.41 12.83
N TYR A 19 -1.71 -12.17 12.38
CA TYR A 19 -0.71 -11.29 11.73
C TYR A 19 -0.11 -10.23 12.68
N SER A 20 -0.81 -9.88 13.76
CA SER A 20 -0.23 -9.17 14.93
C SER A 20 1.05 -9.79 15.54
N PRO A 21 1.31 -11.11 15.43
CA PRO A 21 2.56 -11.71 15.87
C PRO A 21 3.75 -11.31 15.00
N LEU A 22 3.58 -10.84 13.75
CA LEU A 22 4.71 -10.30 12.98
C LEU A 22 5.18 -8.97 13.59
N TYR A 23 4.26 -8.15 14.10
CA TYR A 23 4.58 -6.90 14.81
C TYR A 23 5.28 -7.17 16.15
N LYS A 24 4.80 -8.14 16.95
CA LYS A 24 5.41 -8.45 18.27
C LYS A 24 6.60 -9.41 18.23
N ARG A 25 6.69 -10.33 17.25
CA ARG A 25 7.90 -11.19 17.08
C ARG A 25 9.00 -10.51 16.26
N GLY A 26 8.68 -9.49 15.47
CA GLY A 26 9.62 -8.86 14.54
C GLY A 26 10.74 -8.04 15.21
N LEU A 27 10.67 -7.76 16.51
CA LEU A 27 11.67 -6.95 17.21
C LEU A 27 12.80 -7.76 17.88
N GLU A 28 12.66 -9.07 18.07
CA GLU A 28 13.65 -9.84 18.85
C GLU A 28 14.37 -10.96 18.09
N GLU A 29 13.80 -11.59 17.04
CA GLU A 29 14.49 -12.67 16.30
C GLU A 29 13.82 -12.94 14.94
N LYS A 30 14.33 -12.39 13.82
CA LYS A 30 14.17 -12.92 12.43
C LYS A 30 14.74 -11.97 11.37
N THR A 31 16.07 -11.97 11.23
CA THR A 31 16.78 -11.39 10.08
C THR A 31 16.73 -12.27 8.82
N LEU A 32 15.92 -13.35 8.81
CA LEU A 32 15.97 -14.41 7.79
C LEU A 32 14.72 -14.57 6.93
N ASP A 33 13.57 -14.02 7.35
CA ASP A 33 12.30 -14.23 6.65
C ASP A 33 12.11 -13.25 5.50
N LEU A 34 11.69 -13.76 4.35
CA LEU A 34 11.40 -12.99 3.15
C LEU A 34 10.00 -12.37 3.18
N LEU A 35 9.90 -11.16 2.62
CA LEU A 35 8.62 -10.53 2.26
C LEU A 35 8.04 -11.20 1.00
N ALA A 36 6.74 -11.07 0.78
CA ALA A 36 6.06 -11.70 -0.37
C ALA A 36 6.65 -11.24 -1.72
N SER A 37 6.93 -9.93 -1.85
CA SER A 37 7.60 -9.35 -3.01
C SER A 37 9.02 -9.89 -3.22
N GLU A 38 9.71 -10.30 -2.15
CA GLU A 38 11.04 -10.90 -2.22
C GLU A 38 11.00 -12.38 -2.61
N VAL A 39 9.97 -13.11 -2.15
CA VAL A 39 9.70 -14.47 -2.63
C VAL A 39 9.47 -14.43 -4.14
N TYR A 40 8.64 -13.51 -4.61
CA TYR A 40 8.41 -13.31 -6.05
C TYR A 40 9.67 -12.89 -6.79
N LEU A 41 10.43 -11.93 -6.25
CA LEU A 41 11.68 -11.47 -6.86
C LEU A 41 12.63 -12.63 -7.12
N LEU A 42 12.86 -13.49 -6.12
CA LEU A 42 13.75 -14.65 -6.25
C LEU A 42 13.23 -15.70 -7.22
N GLU A 43 11.92 -15.91 -7.27
CA GLU A 43 11.30 -16.86 -8.21
C GLU A 43 11.47 -16.41 -9.67
N GLN A 44 11.34 -15.10 -9.92
CA GLN A 44 11.43 -14.52 -11.26
C GLN A 44 12.86 -14.09 -11.65
N TRP A 45 13.80 -14.14 -10.71
CA TRP A 45 15.18 -13.75 -10.97
C TRP A 45 15.87 -14.76 -11.89
N SER A 46 16.67 -14.24 -12.82
CA SER A 46 17.50 -15.04 -13.71
C SER A 46 18.92 -14.48 -13.68
N ASP A 47 19.91 -15.31 -13.98
CA ASP A 47 21.29 -14.85 -14.05
C ASP A 47 21.46 -13.89 -15.25
N VAL A 48 21.64 -12.61 -14.95
CA VAL A 48 21.92 -11.55 -15.92
C VAL A 48 23.25 -10.85 -15.59
N PRO A 49 23.90 -10.23 -16.59
CA PRO A 49 25.00 -9.32 -16.34
C PRO A 49 24.63 -8.19 -15.36
N GLU A 50 25.60 -7.71 -14.58
CA GLU A 50 25.38 -6.68 -13.55
C GLU A 50 24.79 -5.38 -14.11
N ASP A 51 25.17 -4.99 -15.34
CA ASP A 51 24.63 -3.82 -16.05
C ASP A 51 23.15 -3.97 -16.45
N LYS A 52 22.60 -5.18 -16.34
CA LYS A 52 21.20 -5.52 -16.61
C LYS A 52 20.39 -5.86 -15.37
N ALA A 53 21.02 -5.88 -14.20
CA ALA A 53 20.36 -6.24 -12.96
C ALA A 53 19.26 -5.23 -12.57
N GLN A 54 19.49 -3.91 -12.74
CA GLN A 54 18.48 -2.87 -12.46
C GLN A 54 17.29 -3.00 -13.41
N GLU A 55 17.53 -3.14 -14.73
CA GLU A 55 16.48 -3.31 -15.72
C GLU A 55 15.63 -4.56 -15.43
N GLN A 56 16.27 -5.65 -14.99
CA GLN A 56 15.56 -6.86 -14.57
C GLN A 56 14.74 -6.64 -13.30
N HIS A 57 15.33 -6.02 -12.28
CA HIS A 57 14.65 -5.73 -11.03
C HIS A 57 13.38 -4.90 -11.28
N ASP A 58 13.50 -3.80 -12.01
CA ASP A 58 12.39 -2.90 -12.29
C ASP A 58 11.30 -3.61 -13.10
N ARG A 59 11.68 -4.45 -14.07
CA ARG A 59 10.72 -5.28 -14.81
C ARG A 59 9.97 -6.23 -13.89
N ILE A 60 10.65 -6.92 -12.98
CA ILE A 60 10.02 -7.87 -12.05
C ILE A 60 9.12 -7.14 -11.06
N MET A 61 9.53 -5.98 -10.54
CA MET A 61 8.68 -5.21 -9.62
C MET A 61 7.44 -4.62 -10.30
N ASN A 62 7.56 -4.18 -11.57
CA ASN A 62 6.37 -3.82 -12.34
C ASN A 62 5.43 -5.02 -12.55
N GLN A 63 5.98 -6.20 -12.86
CA GLN A 63 5.17 -7.43 -12.94
C GLN A 63 4.48 -7.77 -11.62
N TRP A 64 5.15 -7.56 -10.49
CA TRP A 64 4.57 -7.73 -9.16
C TRP A 64 3.39 -6.78 -8.92
N ILE A 65 3.51 -5.52 -9.31
CA ILE A 65 2.42 -4.53 -9.21
C ILE A 65 1.24 -4.96 -10.09
N ASP A 66 1.50 -5.37 -11.33
CA ASP A 66 0.48 -5.80 -12.30
C ASP A 66 -0.28 -7.08 -11.89
N LEU A 67 0.21 -7.85 -10.91
CA LEU A 67 -0.49 -9.02 -10.38
C LEU A 67 -1.79 -8.67 -9.65
N GLY A 68 -1.92 -7.43 -9.14
CA GLY A 68 -3.01 -7.04 -8.25
C GLY A 68 -3.05 -7.85 -6.97
N CYS A 69 -4.09 -7.68 -6.16
CA CYS A 69 -4.20 -8.36 -4.87
C CYS A 69 -4.28 -9.90 -5.01
N SER A 70 -5.03 -10.38 -6.00
CA SER A 70 -5.28 -11.82 -6.17
C SER A 70 -4.05 -12.56 -6.66
N GLY A 71 -3.28 -11.96 -7.57
CA GLY A 71 -2.02 -12.55 -8.05
C GLY A 71 -0.91 -12.49 -7.01
N ARG A 72 -0.91 -11.49 -6.12
CA ARG A 72 0.07 -11.40 -5.01
C ARG A 72 -0.26 -12.34 -3.85
N HIS A 73 -1.53 -12.66 -3.60
CA HIS A 73 -1.98 -13.46 -2.46
C HIS A 73 -1.22 -14.79 -2.24
N PRO A 74 -0.96 -15.65 -3.25
CA PRO A 74 -0.18 -16.87 -3.08
C PRO A 74 1.22 -16.63 -2.50
N TYR A 75 1.87 -15.53 -2.87
CA TYR A 75 3.19 -15.16 -2.37
C TYR A 75 3.15 -14.68 -0.91
N HIS A 76 2.06 -14.00 -0.51
CA HIS A 76 1.82 -13.67 0.91
C HIS A 76 1.63 -14.92 1.76
N ILE A 77 0.84 -15.90 1.27
CA ILE A 77 0.67 -17.19 1.96
C ILE A 77 2.01 -17.92 2.05
N ALA A 78 2.79 -17.93 0.96
CA ALA A 78 4.11 -18.56 0.97
C ALA A 78 5.08 -17.91 1.96
N ALA A 79 5.09 -16.57 2.02
CA ALA A 79 5.90 -15.80 2.97
C ALA A 79 5.50 -16.09 4.42
N LEU A 80 4.19 -16.07 4.72
CA LEU A 80 3.64 -16.34 6.05
C LEU A 80 3.92 -17.79 6.52
N LYS A 81 3.69 -18.77 5.64
CA LYS A 81 3.84 -20.20 5.95
C LYS A 81 5.27 -20.72 5.78
N HIS A 82 6.20 -19.85 5.36
CA HIS A 82 7.59 -20.22 5.04
C HIS A 82 7.70 -21.36 4.03
N THR A 83 6.83 -21.42 3.03
CA THR A 83 6.79 -22.50 2.03
C THR A 83 7.61 -22.19 0.77
N TYR A 84 8.59 -21.30 0.89
CA TYR A 84 9.53 -20.93 -0.18
C TYR A 84 10.92 -21.57 0.03
N PRO A 85 11.70 -21.80 -1.03
CA PRO A 85 13.09 -22.23 -0.90
C PRO A 85 13.90 -21.17 -0.13
N PRO A 86 14.67 -21.56 0.91
CA PRO A 86 15.55 -20.62 1.60
C PRO A 86 16.56 -19.99 0.63
N PRO A 87 16.73 -18.66 0.61
CA PRO A 87 17.67 -18.02 -0.31
C PRO A 87 19.11 -18.34 0.08
N THR A 88 19.92 -18.58 -0.94
CA THR A 88 21.37 -18.75 -0.82
C THR A 88 22.06 -17.45 -0.40
N ASP A 89 23.28 -17.54 0.13
CA ASP A 89 24.08 -16.36 0.48
C ASP A 89 24.34 -15.45 -0.73
N ILE A 90 24.48 -16.04 -1.91
CA ILE A 90 24.62 -15.30 -3.17
C ILE A 90 23.33 -14.53 -3.43
N GLN A 91 22.16 -15.18 -3.44
CA GLN A 91 20.88 -14.50 -3.63
C GLN A 91 20.64 -13.39 -2.61
N ARG A 92 21.01 -13.59 -1.34
CA ARG A 92 20.90 -12.54 -0.32
C ARG A 92 21.73 -11.32 -0.69
N THR A 93 22.99 -11.53 -1.05
CA THR A 93 23.95 -10.44 -1.27
C THR A 93 23.84 -9.77 -2.65
N THR A 94 23.45 -10.51 -3.69
CA THR A 94 23.44 -10.02 -5.07
C THR A 94 22.04 -9.76 -5.61
N VAL A 95 20.99 -10.38 -5.03
CA VAL A 95 19.61 -10.25 -5.51
C VAL A 95 18.72 -9.50 -4.53
N LEU A 96 18.90 -9.60 -3.22
CA LEU A 96 18.01 -8.95 -2.24
C LEU A 96 18.58 -7.63 -1.71
N SER A 97 19.79 -7.67 -1.13
CA SER A 97 20.41 -6.52 -0.48
C SER A 97 20.60 -5.26 -1.34
N PRO A 98 20.86 -5.35 -2.67
CA PRO A 98 21.10 -4.15 -3.47
C PRO A 98 19.88 -3.22 -3.64
N TRP A 99 18.67 -3.77 -3.60
CA TRP A 99 17.47 -3.02 -4.04
C TRP A 99 16.72 -2.33 -2.90
N ARG A 100 16.86 -2.83 -1.67
CA ARG A 100 16.23 -2.26 -0.48
C ARG A 100 17.24 -1.97 0.61
N THR A 101 17.23 -0.73 1.08
CA THR A 101 17.93 -0.32 2.29
C THR A 101 17.31 -1.00 3.53
N PRO A 102 18.04 -1.06 4.66
CA PRO A 102 17.47 -1.57 5.91
C PRO A 102 16.22 -0.82 6.36
N GLN A 103 16.18 0.51 6.19
CA GLN A 103 15.00 1.33 6.49
C GLN A 103 13.82 0.94 5.62
N GLU A 104 14.04 0.78 4.32
CA GLU A 104 13.01 0.34 3.37
C GLU A 104 12.45 -1.04 3.71
N ARG A 105 13.32 -2.00 4.06
CA ARG A 105 12.86 -3.31 4.53
C ARG A 105 11.98 -3.19 5.78
N GLN A 106 12.38 -2.36 6.74
CA GLN A 106 11.58 -2.14 7.95
C GLN A 106 10.25 -1.46 7.63
N ALA A 107 10.24 -0.47 6.73
CA ALA A 107 9.03 0.19 6.27
C ALA A 107 8.08 -0.80 5.59
N ALA A 108 8.59 -1.69 4.74
CA ALA A 108 7.81 -2.73 4.08
C ALA A 108 7.08 -3.64 5.10
N LEU A 109 7.74 -4.03 6.19
CA LEU A 109 7.09 -4.80 7.26
C LEU A 109 5.96 -4.01 7.93
N ILE A 110 6.17 -2.72 8.19
CA ILE A 110 5.22 -1.84 8.86
C ILE A 110 4.01 -1.54 7.96
N LEU A 111 4.22 -1.28 6.67
CA LEU A 111 3.17 -0.86 5.72
C LEU A 111 2.12 -1.95 5.45
N THR A 112 2.42 -3.20 5.79
CA THR A 112 1.38 -4.25 5.83
C THR A 112 0.33 -4.00 6.92
N SER A 113 0.49 -3.02 7.81
CA SER A 113 -0.53 -2.55 8.74
C SER A 113 -1.52 -1.59 8.07
N GLN A 114 -2.79 -1.61 8.50
CA GLN A 114 -3.85 -0.73 7.99
C GLN A 114 -3.72 0.73 8.47
N THR A 115 -2.95 0.97 9.53
CA THR A 115 -2.82 2.30 10.15
C THR A 115 -1.58 3.06 9.68
N SER A 116 -0.72 2.43 8.88
CA SER A 116 0.59 2.96 8.54
C SER A 116 0.63 3.57 7.14
N ARG A 117 1.22 4.76 7.01
CA ARG A 117 1.27 5.52 5.75
C ARG A 117 2.66 6.10 5.55
N LEU A 118 3.17 5.97 4.34
CA LEU A 118 4.48 6.49 3.98
C LEU A 118 4.42 8.00 3.73
N TRP A 119 5.42 8.73 4.20
CA TRP A 119 5.71 10.09 3.77
C TRP A 119 6.86 10.10 2.78
N LEU A 120 6.58 10.38 1.51
CA LEU A 120 7.57 10.47 0.45
C LEU A 120 7.85 11.93 0.09
N ARG A 121 9.12 12.33 0.10
CA ARG A 121 9.56 13.59 -0.51
C ARG A 121 10.24 13.33 -1.83
N THR A 122 9.75 13.98 -2.89
CA THR A 122 10.31 13.83 -4.25
C THR A 122 10.94 15.10 -4.81
N ASN A 123 10.88 16.21 -4.08
CA ASN A 123 11.51 17.47 -4.50
C ASN A 123 12.30 18.12 -3.37
N TYR A 124 13.55 18.45 -3.68
CA TYR A 124 14.54 18.98 -2.73
C TYR A 124 14.98 20.41 -3.04
N SER A 125 14.34 21.05 -4.02
CA SER A 125 14.57 22.46 -4.34
C SER A 125 14.26 23.35 -3.12
N PRO A 126 14.92 24.53 -2.99
CA PRO A 126 14.58 25.50 -1.96
C PRO A 126 13.11 25.93 -2.01
N GLY A 127 12.49 26.12 -0.85
CA GLY A 127 11.10 26.56 -0.73
C GLY A 127 10.44 26.07 0.55
N HIS A 128 9.13 25.84 0.51
CA HIS A 128 8.41 25.26 1.63
C HIS A 128 8.89 23.82 1.88
N ASN A 129 9.01 23.48 3.16
CA ASN A 129 9.29 22.12 3.60
C ASN A 129 8.27 21.74 4.70
N PRO A 130 7.04 21.31 4.32
CA PRO A 130 6.00 20.96 5.28
C PRO A 130 6.45 19.96 6.34
N LEU A 131 7.28 18.98 5.96
CA LEU A 131 7.86 18.00 6.88
C LEU A 131 8.66 18.63 8.03
N SER A 132 9.37 19.74 7.79
CA SER A 132 10.13 20.43 8.86
C SER A 132 9.28 21.26 9.81
N ALA A 133 8.01 21.48 9.48
CA ALA A 133 7.06 22.17 10.35
C ALA A 133 6.36 21.23 11.33
N LEU A 134 6.56 19.91 11.17
CA LEU A 134 5.98 18.87 12.04
C LEU A 134 6.97 18.49 13.14
N ASP A 135 6.47 18.32 14.36
CA ASP A 135 7.24 17.68 15.44
C ASP A 135 7.26 16.15 15.31
N GLU A 136 8.03 15.47 16.17
CA GLU A 136 8.17 14.01 16.10
C GLU A 136 6.86 13.27 16.42
N ASN A 137 6.04 13.78 17.35
CA ASN A 137 4.77 13.15 17.68
C ASN A 137 3.78 13.31 16.52
N GLU A 138 3.77 14.47 15.87
CA GLU A 138 2.93 14.71 14.69
C GLU A 138 3.34 13.78 13.55
N LYS A 139 4.65 13.59 13.31
CA LYS A 139 5.15 12.63 12.31
C LYS A 139 4.73 11.20 12.60
N ASP A 140 4.86 10.78 13.85
CA ASP A 140 4.47 9.43 14.28
C ASP A 140 2.95 9.22 14.10
N LEU A 141 2.12 10.23 14.41
CA LEU A 141 0.67 10.18 14.21
C LEU A 141 0.27 10.10 12.74
N ILE A 142 0.91 10.90 11.88
CA ILE A 142 0.57 10.99 10.44
C ILE A 142 1.00 9.73 9.69
N THR A 143 2.11 9.12 10.11
CA THR A 143 2.65 7.91 9.49
C THR A 143 2.15 6.63 10.17
N GLY A 144 1.68 6.69 11.41
CA GLY A 144 1.32 5.53 12.20
C GLY A 144 2.53 4.66 12.56
N ALA A 145 3.74 5.22 12.59
CA ALA A 145 4.98 4.50 12.89
C ALA A 145 5.98 5.37 13.63
N GLU A 146 6.56 4.80 14.70
CA GLU A 146 7.58 5.47 15.49
C GLU A 146 8.92 5.61 14.73
N ASN A 147 9.74 6.54 15.20
CA ASN A 147 11.14 6.73 14.78
C ASN A 147 11.33 7.12 13.32
N ASN A 148 10.33 7.77 12.70
CA ASN A 148 10.40 8.24 11.31
C ASN A 148 10.66 7.13 10.27
N THR A 149 10.39 5.86 10.60
CA THR A 149 10.70 4.72 9.72
C THR A 149 10.03 4.86 8.35
N LEU A 150 8.82 5.42 8.32
CA LEU A 150 8.03 5.65 7.12
C LEU A 150 8.26 7.02 6.46
N ILE A 151 9.30 7.77 6.86
CA ILE A 151 9.65 9.05 6.25
C ILE A 151 10.79 8.87 5.27
N PHE A 152 10.46 8.96 3.99
CA PHE A 152 11.35 8.78 2.85
C PHE A 152 11.77 10.16 2.34
N ASN A 153 12.93 10.62 2.81
CA ASN A 153 13.43 11.99 2.59
C ASN A 153 14.91 12.02 2.14
N ASP A 154 15.46 10.93 1.61
CA ASP A 154 16.80 10.90 1.02
C ASP A 154 16.78 11.30 -0.48
N PRO A 155 17.40 12.43 -0.87
CA PRO A 155 17.42 12.87 -2.28
C PRO A 155 18.17 11.92 -3.22
N SER A 156 19.12 11.13 -2.71
CA SER A 156 19.85 10.17 -3.56
C SER A 156 19.00 8.98 -3.98
N LEU A 157 17.89 8.73 -3.29
CA LEU A 157 16.99 7.60 -3.51
C LEU A 157 15.62 8.02 -4.07
N TYR A 158 15.10 9.17 -3.62
CA TYR A 158 13.69 9.52 -3.83
C TYR A 158 13.45 10.78 -4.63
N ASP A 159 14.48 11.39 -5.25
CA ASP A 159 14.31 12.51 -6.18
C ASP A 159 13.68 12.08 -7.52
N PHE A 160 12.44 11.60 -7.44
CA PHE A 160 11.65 11.13 -8.58
C PHE A 160 11.05 12.28 -9.40
N SER A 161 11.30 13.54 -9.01
CA SER A 161 10.73 14.74 -9.62
C SER A 161 9.19 14.74 -9.64
N LYS A 162 8.58 14.10 -10.65
CA LYS A 162 7.11 13.98 -10.81
C LYS A 162 6.61 12.55 -10.64
N ASP A 163 7.45 11.55 -10.86
CA ASP A 163 7.03 10.16 -11.00
C ASP A 163 7.15 9.45 -9.66
N TRP A 164 6.40 9.95 -8.67
CA TRP A 164 6.44 9.43 -7.31
C TRP A 164 6.11 7.93 -7.24
N PHE A 165 5.36 7.39 -8.22
CA PHE A 165 5.07 5.96 -8.36
C PHE A 165 6.33 5.08 -8.42
N ASN A 166 7.50 5.63 -8.77
CA ASN A 166 8.78 4.90 -8.70
C ASN A 166 9.11 4.39 -7.29
N VAL A 167 8.47 4.95 -6.24
CA VAL A 167 8.57 4.39 -4.88
C VAL A 167 8.03 2.96 -4.79
N LEU A 168 7.05 2.59 -5.64
CA LEU A 168 6.46 1.25 -5.66
C LEU A 168 7.45 0.19 -6.16
N LEU A 169 8.45 0.59 -6.96
CA LEU A 169 9.54 -0.32 -7.35
C LEU A 169 10.46 -0.64 -6.18
N ARG A 170 10.48 0.20 -5.15
CA ARG A 170 11.33 0.02 -3.96
C ARG A 170 10.55 -0.64 -2.83
N ILE A 171 9.32 -0.18 -2.60
CA ILE A 171 8.40 -0.64 -1.56
C ILE A 171 7.03 -0.92 -2.18
N PRO A 172 6.87 -2.05 -2.88
CA PRO A 172 5.57 -2.43 -3.41
C PRO A 172 4.55 -2.76 -2.30
N GLU A 173 4.99 -2.99 -1.06
CA GLU A 173 4.12 -3.22 0.10
C GLU A 173 3.22 -2.02 0.44
N LEU A 174 3.46 -0.86 -0.18
CA LEU A 174 2.50 0.26 -0.19
C LEU A 174 1.12 -0.16 -0.71
N LEU A 175 1.07 -1.12 -1.64
CA LEU A 175 -0.14 -1.68 -2.23
C LEU A 175 -0.68 -2.89 -1.45
N ASP A 176 -0.09 -3.20 -0.30
CA ASP A 176 -0.51 -4.30 0.58
C ASP A 176 -1.20 -3.79 1.86
N SER A 177 -1.39 -2.48 1.96
CA SER A 177 -2.04 -1.83 3.09
C SER A 177 -3.58 -1.91 3.00
N TYR A 178 -4.30 -1.38 3.99
CA TYR A 178 -5.77 -1.37 4.05
C TYR A 178 -6.42 -2.74 3.75
N HIS A 179 -7.07 -2.86 2.59
CA HIS A 179 -7.77 -4.04 2.08
C HIS A 179 -6.90 -4.90 1.15
N GLY A 180 -5.57 -4.74 1.22
CA GLY A 180 -4.59 -5.44 0.41
C GLY A 180 -4.66 -6.99 0.48
N PRO A 181 -3.69 -7.70 -0.12
CA PRO A 181 -3.83 -9.10 -0.53
C PRO A 181 -3.93 -10.12 0.62
N LYS A 182 -4.01 -9.69 1.89
CA LYS A 182 -4.24 -10.56 3.06
C LYS A 182 -5.41 -11.52 2.85
N ASN A 183 -6.44 -11.07 2.13
CA ASN A 183 -7.51 -11.92 1.60
C ASN A 183 -7.77 -11.57 0.12
N GLY A 184 -6.79 -11.78 -0.77
CA GLY A 184 -6.94 -11.51 -2.21
C GLY A 184 -8.23 -12.04 -2.84
N PRO A 185 -8.67 -13.29 -2.56
CA PRO A 185 -9.97 -13.80 -3.00
C PRO A 185 -11.15 -12.98 -2.48
N LEU A 186 -11.14 -12.58 -1.21
CA LEU A 186 -12.17 -11.73 -0.62
C LEU A 186 -12.17 -10.34 -1.27
N HIS A 187 -10.98 -9.77 -1.54
CA HIS A 187 -10.87 -8.49 -2.26
C HIS A 187 -11.53 -8.58 -3.65
N SER A 188 -11.25 -9.64 -4.42
CA SER A 188 -11.95 -9.87 -5.70
C SER A 188 -13.45 -10.07 -5.55
N VAL A 189 -13.89 -10.80 -4.51
CA VAL A 189 -15.33 -11.03 -4.26
C VAL A 189 -16.02 -9.71 -3.90
N ILE A 190 -15.40 -8.89 -3.06
CA ILE A 190 -15.92 -7.57 -2.69
C ILE A 190 -16.05 -6.70 -3.95
N LEU A 191 -15.00 -6.58 -4.75
CA LEU A 191 -15.05 -5.80 -6.00
C LEU A 191 -16.13 -6.31 -6.96
N ARG A 192 -16.23 -7.63 -7.17
CA ARG A 192 -17.29 -8.22 -8.02
C ARG A 192 -18.70 -7.97 -7.50
N THR A 193 -18.90 -7.99 -6.18
CA THR A 193 -20.20 -7.71 -5.55
C THR A 193 -20.67 -6.28 -5.85
N PHE A 194 -19.73 -5.35 -6.02
CA PHE A 194 -20.02 -3.97 -6.40
C PHE A 194 -20.08 -3.75 -7.92
N GLU A 195 -19.35 -4.54 -8.73
CA GLU A 195 -19.39 -4.50 -10.20
C GLU A 195 -20.66 -5.14 -10.80
N GLU A 196 -21.14 -6.22 -10.20
CA GLU A 196 -22.34 -6.95 -10.58
C GLU A 196 -23.35 -6.84 -9.43
N PRO A 197 -24.22 -5.81 -9.40
CA PRO A 197 -25.31 -5.78 -8.43
C PRO A 197 -26.30 -6.90 -8.79
N GLU A 198 -26.05 -8.12 -8.33
CA GLU A 198 -27.07 -9.16 -8.26
C GLU A 198 -28.11 -8.69 -7.25
N ILE A 199 -29.17 -8.04 -7.74
CA ILE A 199 -30.56 -8.15 -7.28
C ILE A 199 -31.41 -7.29 -8.24
N GLU A 200 -32.43 -7.90 -8.85
CA GLU A 200 -33.61 -7.19 -9.36
C GLU A 200 -34.19 -6.35 -8.22
N VAL A 201 -33.80 -5.08 -8.13
CA VAL A 201 -34.35 -4.14 -7.15
C VAL A 201 -35.81 -3.91 -7.51
N THR A 202 -36.70 -4.68 -6.87
CA THR A 202 -38.17 -4.55 -7.05
C THR A 202 -38.74 -3.36 -6.27
N ASP A 203 -37.90 -2.57 -5.59
CA ASP A 203 -38.32 -1.36 -4.88
C ASP A 203 -37.31 -0.20 -5.14
N PRO A 204 -37.63 0.79 -6.00
CA PRO A 204 -36.72 1.85 -6.43
C PRO A 204 -36.44 2.92 -5.36
N LYS A 205 -36.36 2.54 -4.08
CA LYS A 205 -36.19 3.45 -2.94
C LYS A 205 -34.99 3.15 -2.03
N VAL A 206 -34.16 2.13 -2.29
CA VAL A 206 -33.19 1.65 -1.27
C VAL A 206 -31.74 1.46 -1.74
N ALA A 207 -31.35 1.92 -2.93
CA ALA A 207 -29.93 2.08 -3.24
C ALA A 207 -29.75 3.40 -3.99
N ASP A 208 -29.24 4.42 -3.31
CA ASP A 208 -28.72 5.60 -3.99
C ASP A 208 -27.45 5.11 -4.70
N GLU A 209 -27.43 5.16 -6.04
CA GLU A 209 -26.29 4.68 -6.84
C GLU A 209 -24.97 5.31 -6.36
N ALA A 210 -25.02 6.53 -5.79
CA ALA A 210 -23.88 7.21 -5.18
C ALA A 210 -23.25 6.47 -3.99
N ASP A 211 -24.05 5.76 -3.17
CA ASP A 211 -23.53 5.00 -2.03
C ASP A 211 -22.78 3.75 -2.51
N SER A 212 -23.28 3.03 -3.52
CA SER A 212 -22.60 1.85 -4.06
C SER A 212 -21.26 2.17 -4.74
N TYR A 213 -21.15 3.32 -5.40
CA TYR A 213 -19.89 3.76 -6.01
C TYR A 213 -18.86 4.15 -4.97
N ARG A 214 -19.28 4.85 -3.91
CA ARG A 214 -18.39 5.19 -2.79
C ARG A 214 -17.87 3.94 -2.10
N ASP A 215 -18.74 2.97 -1.86
CA ASP A 215 -18.35 1.70 -1.25
C ASP A 215 -17.37 0.91 -2.14
N LEU A 216 -17.56 0.94 -3.47
CA LEU A 216 -16.60 0.36 -4.43
C LEU A 216 -15.25 1.07 -4.39
N GLU A 217 -15.23 2.41 -4.39
CA GLU A 217 -13.99 3.19 -4.28
C GLU A 217 -13.25 2.85 -2.99
N HIS A 218 -13.95 2.81 -1.86
CA HIS A 218 -13.38 2.46 -0.56
C HIS A 218 -12.80 1.05 -0.56
N ALA A 219 -13.57 0.08 -1.09
CA ALA A 219 -13.14 -1.31 -1.22
C ALA A 219 -11.92 -1.50 -2.14
N SER A 220 -11.75 -0.61 -3.12
CA SER A 220 -10.63 -0.66 -4.08
C SER A 220 -9.32 -0.15 -3.48
N ILE A 221 -9.35 0.61 -2.37
CA ILE A 221 -8.13 1.20 -1.79
C ILE A 221 -7.27 0.11 -1.14
N THR A 222 -6.04 0.00 -1.62
CA THR A 222 -5.02 -0.89 -1.03
C THR A 222 -3.76 -0.15 -0.61
N GLY A 223 -3.64 1.13 -0.97
CA GLY A 223 -2.53 1.97 -0.57
C GLY A 223 -2.91 3.41 -0.30
N CYS A 224 -2.18 4.03 0.63
CA CYS A 224 -2.29 5.46 0.92
C CYS A 224 -0.92 6.03 1.33
N LEU A 225 -0.57 7.18 0.76
CA LEU A 225 0.71 7.83 1.04
C LEU A 225 0.65 9.36 0.91
N TRP A 226 1.57 10.01 1.61
CA TRP A 226 1.83 11.44 1.51
C TRP A 226 2.97 11.71 0.53
N VAL A 227 2.77 12.65 -0.39
CA VAL A 227 3.77 13.05 -1.39
C VAL A 227 4.10 14.54 -1.27
N GLN A 228 5.33 14.83 -0.87
CA GLN A 228 5.94 16.15 -0.86
C GLN A 228 6.73 16.36 -2.16
N ASP A 229 6.04 16.82 -3.19
CA ASP A 229 6.59 17.07 -4.52
C ASP A 229 6.95 18.54 -4.77
N LYS A 230 7.26 18.86 -6.03
CA LYS A 230 7.56 20.24 -6.46
C LYS A 230 6.42 21.22 -6.16
N THR A 231 5.17 20.79 -6.27
CA THR A 231 4.02 21.63 -5.93
C THR A 231 3.99 21.91 -4.44
N SER A 232 4.26 20.91 -3.60
CA SER A 232 4.36 21.08 -2.14
C SER A 232 5.43 22.09 -1.76
N THR A 233 6.59 22.08 -2.42
CA THR A 233 7.65 23.07 -2.20
C THR A 233 7.22 24.49 -2.57
N ARG A 234 6.34 24.65 -3.56
CA ARG A 234 5.84 25.96 -3.99
C ARG A 234 4.69 26.48 -3.12
N THR A 235 3.79 25.61 -2.68
CA THR A 235 2.52 26.01 -2.06
C THR A 235 2.45 25.73 -0.57
N GLY A 236 3.36 24.92 -0.04
CA GLY A 236 3.30 24.40 1.33
C GLY A 236 2.24 23.31 1.53
N LYS A 237 1.56 22.84 0.47
CA LYS A 237 0.52 21.81 0.56
C LYS A 237 1.01 20.44 0.08
N VAL A 238 0.91 19.42 0.92
CA VAL A 238 1.33 18.04 0.63
C VAL A 238 0.19 17.30 -0.06
N LEU A 239 0.51 16.40 -0.99
CA LEU A 239 -0.47 15.55 -1.65
C LEU A 239 -0.73 14.31 -0.80
N LEU A 240 -1.98 14.03 -0.49
CA LEU A 240 -2.43 12.72 -0.05
C LEU A 240 -2.95 11.96 -1.27
N VAL A 241 -2.56 10.69 -1.41
CA VAL A 241 -2.96 9.84 -2.52
C VAL A 241 -3.54 8.54 -1.98
N TRP A 242 -4.68 8.12 -2.53
CA TRP A 242 -5.24 6.78 -2.36
C TRP A 242 -5.10 6.02 -3.67
N VAL A 243 -4.59 4.79 -3.59
CA VAL A 243 -4.33 3.95 -4.76
C VAL A 243 -5.00 2.59 -4.67
N ASP A 244 -5.29 2.03 -5.84
CA ASP A 244 -5.78 0.66 -6.02
C ASP A 244 -4.65 -0.38 -5.89
N ASP A 245 -5.00 -1.65 -6.03
CA ASP A 245 -4.07 -2.78 -6.00
C ASP A 245 -3.10 -2.87 -7.19
N LEU A 246 -3.27 -2.02 -8.20
CA LEU A 246 -2.36 -1.86 -9.35
C LEU A 246 -1.53 -0.57 -9.23
N GLY A 247 -1.66 0.14 -8.11
CA GLY A 247 -0.99 1.41 -7.88
C GLY A 247 -1.55 2.58 -8.68
N LYS A 248 -2.74 2.47 -9.28
CA LYS A 248 -3.43 3.59 -9.94
C LYS A 248 -4.08 4.49 -8.89
N VAL A 249 -4.15 5.78 -9.20
CA VAL A 249 -4.74 6.76 -8.28
C VAL A 249 -6.26 6.70 -8.35
N ILE A 250 -6.89 6.34 -7.24
CA ILE A 250 -8.35 6.41 -7.10
C ILE A 250 -8.73 7.88 -6.83
N ARG A 251 -8.15 8.47 -5.78
CA ARG A 251 -8.34 9.87 -5.41
C ARG A 251 -7.07 10.50 -4.88
N CYS A 252 -7.00 11.83 -4.93
CA CYS A 252 -5.93 12.60 -4.32
C CYS A 252 -6.39 13.96 -3.79
N ASN A 253 -5.75 14.47 -2.74
CA ASN A 253 -6.08 15.77 -2.16
C ASN A 253 -4.82 16.54 -1.71
N ARG A 254 -4.81 17.87 -1.87
CA ARG A 254 -3.70 18.74 -1.45
C ARG A 254 -4.02 19.42 -0.13
N MET A 255 -3.27 19.07 0.90
CA MET A 255 -3.55 19.45 2.28
C MET A 255 -2.46 20.36 2.84
N THR A 256 -2.88 21.36 3.62
CA THR A 256 -1.96 22.18 4.43
C THR A 256 -1.44 21.39 5.63
N THR A 257 -0.31 21.81 6.23
CA THR A 257 0.23 21.17 7.44
C THR A 257 -0.81 21.00 8.55
N ARG A 258 -1.68 22.01 8.75
CA ARG A 258 -2.76 21.92 9.73
C ARG A 258 -3.76 20.82 9.40
N GLU A 259 -4.23 20.76 8.16
CA GLU A 259 -5.17 19.72 7.72
C GLU A 259 -4.55 18.32 7.83
N ILE A 260 -3.24 18.19 7.59
CA ILE A 260 -2.50 16.92 7.75
C ILE A 260 -2.48 16.47 9.21
N VAL A 261 -2.20 17.37 10.16
CA VAL A 261 -2.22 17.04 11.59
C VAL A 261 -3.63 16.63 12.05
N ASP A 262 -4.65 17.37 11.60
CA ASP A 262 -6.05 17.03 11.88
C ASP A 262 -6.42 15.63 11.30
N ALA A 263 -5.88 15.29 10.13
CA ALA A 263 -6.06 13.99 9.49
C ALA A 263 -5.31 12.85 10.19
N GLY A 264 -4.10 13.10 10.71
CA GLY A 264 -3.30 12.14 11.50
C GLY A 264 -4.09 11.51 12.65
N GLY A 265 -4.91 12.32 13.33
CA GLY A 265 -5.81 11.84 14.38
C GLY A 265 -6.88 10.87 13.88
N MET A 266 -7.38 11.01 12.66
CA MET A 266 -8.36 10.10 12.06
C MET A 266 -7.72 8.77 11.68
N PHE A 267 -6.52 8.83 11.11
CA PHE A 267 -5.75 7.66 10.68
C PHE A 267 -5.32 6.74 11.82
N ALA A 268 -5.10 7.28 13.02
CA ALA A 268 -4.72 6.52 14.20
C ALA A 268 -5.77 5.48 14.64
N PHE A 269 -7.03 5.63 14.21
CA PHE A 269 -8.09 4.70 14.57
C PHE A 269 -8.21 3.49 13.64
N GLY A 270 -7.64 3.56 12.43
CA GLY A 270 -7.58 2.43 11.50
C GLY A 270 -8.93 1.86 11.06
N ASP A 271 -10.01 2.61 11.23
CA ASP A 271 -11.39 2.17 10.98
C ASP A 271 -12.01 2.82 9.73
N GLY A 272 -11.20 3.45 8.88
CA GLY A 272 -11.63 4.02 7.61
C GLY A 272 -12.36 5.36 7.72
N ARG A 273 -12.49 5.94 8.93
CA ARG A 273 -13.16 7.24 9.14
C ARG A 273 -12.55 8.39 8.35
N GLU A 274 -11.30 8.29 7.92
CA GLU A 274 -10.69 9.25 6.99
C GLU A 274 -11.44 9.35 5.64
N LEU A 275 -12.10 8.27 5.23
CA LEU A 275 -12.81 8.12 3.97
C LEU A 275 -14.25 8.67 4.06
N ASP A 276 -14.69 8.98 5.28
CA ASP A 276 -16.03 9.53 5.56
C ASP A 276 -16.05 11.03 5.84
N GLY A 277 -14.88 11.67 5.72
CA GLY A 277 -14.69 13.07 6.08
C GLY A 277 -14.62 14.03 4.88
N PRO A 278 -14.61 15.34 5.16
CA PRO A 278 -14.41 16.40 4.16
C PRO A 278 -13.09 16.29 3.38
N MET A 279 -12.16 15.47 3.84
CA MET A 279 -10.90 15.20 3.16
C MET A 279 -11.11 14.35 1.91
N TRP A 280 -11.94 13.31 2.02
CA TRP A 280 -12.32 12.42 0.93
C TRP A 280 -13.25 13.10 -0.06
N GLU A 281 -14.28 13.78 0.43
CA GLU A 281 -15.26 14.48 -0.42
C GLU A 281 -14.64 15.57 -1.30
N ARG A 282 -13.58 16.23 -0.82
CA ARG A 282 -12.85 17.26 -1.57
C ARG A 282 -11.73 16.70 -2.45
N ALA A 283 -11.47 15.39 -2.38
CA ALA A 283 -10.41 14.76 -3.14
C ALA A 283 -10.82 14.65 -4.62
N GLN A 284 -9.85 14.92 -5.49
CA GLN A 284 -10.00 14.81 -6.94
C GLN A 284 -9.77 13.37 -7.37
N PHE A 285 -10.53 12.91 -8.36
CA PHE A 285 -10.31 11.63 -9.01
C PHE A 285 -8.94 11.57 -9.66
N GLY A 286 -8.30 10.40 -9.64
CA GLY A 286 -7.16 10.13 -10.51
C GLY A 286 -7.59 9.99 -11.96
N GLU A 287 -6.63 10.11 -12.88
CA GLU A 287 -6.88 10.08 -14.33
C GLU A 287 -7.56 8.78 -14.77
N ASP A 288 -7.26 7.66 -14.13
CA ASP A 288 -7.84 6.34 -14.44
C ASP A 288 -9.21 6.09 -13.79
N TYR A 289 -9.63 6.96 -12.85
CA TYR A 289 -10.83 6.77 -12.02
C TYR A 289 -11.87 7.91 -12.18
N GLY A 290 -11.62 8.84 -13.10
CA GLY A 290 -12.54 9.94 -13.43
C GLY A 290 -13.42 9.61 -14.64
N TRP A 291 -14.74 9.53 -14.43
CA TRP A 291 -15.72 9.46 -15.50
C TRP A 291 -16.17 10.88 -15.86
N GLU A 292 -15.85 11.35 -17.07
CA GLU A 292 -16.62 12.42 -17.75
C GLU A 292 -17.84 11.84 -18.46
#